data_AF-A0A084W2Y2-F1
#
_entry.id   AF-A0A084W2Y2-F1
#
_cell.length_a   1.000
_cell.length_b   1.000
_cell.length_c   1.000
_cell.angle_alpha   90.00
_cell.angle_beta   90.00
_cell.angle_gamma   90.00
#
_symmetry.space_group_name_H-M   'P 1'
#
loop_
_entity.id
_entity.type
_entity.pdbx_description
1 polymer ?
#
loop_
_entity_poly.entity_id
_entity_poly.type
_entity_poly.pdbx_seq_one_letter_code
_entity_poly.pdbx_strand_id
1 'polypeptide(L)'
;MHPVIYALTWLVLVSLGDGYGSNYYCSVNLCPFGGPNVGCNPPPASGGYYCYGKSATSVKMTKSLKSHLLHLHNYYRSKVASGRQPPFSQAARMYTMVWDDELEAQAGHNARSCLFAHDQCRNTPEFRHSGQNLAIFGSPAPATRLRTS
;
A
#
# COMPACT_ATOMS: atom_id res chain seq x y z
N MET A 1 35.52 -51.99 -13.96
CA MET A 1 36.76 -51.20 -13.88
C MET A 1 36.80 -50.24 -15.07
N HIS A 2 37.16 -48.97 -14.80
CA HIS A 2 37.11 -47.75 -15.63
C HIS A 2 35.82 -46.91 -15.53
N PRO A 3 35.93 -45.57 -15.40
CA PRO A 3 35.47 -44.88 -14.19
C PRO A 3 34.33 -43.89 -14.44
N VAL A 4 33.53 -43.66 -13.38
CA VAL A 4 32.49 -42.64 -13.32
C VAL A 4 33.17 -41.26 -13.25
N ILE A 5 33.10 -40.51 -14.34
CA ILE A 5 33.59 -39.14 -14.44
C ILE A 5 32.56 -38.25 -13.73
N TYR A 6 32.86 -37.84 -12.50
CA TYR A 6 32.10 -36.81 -11.79
C TYR A 6 32.38 -35.45 -12.44
N ALA A 7 31.52 -35.06 -13.38
CA ALA A 7 31.51 -33.72 -13.92
C ALA A 7 30.99 -32.74 -12.84
N LEU A 8 31.91 -32.08 -12.14
CA LEU A 8 31.62 -30.92 -11.30
C LEU A 8 31.18 -29.75 -12.19
N THR A 9 29.90 -29.71 -12.56
CA THR A 9 29.32 -28.54 -13.22
C THR A 9 29.11 -27.45 -12.18
N TRP A 10 30.02 -26.47 -12.17
CA TRP A 10 29.80 -25.19 -11.49
C TRP A 10 28.60 -24.50 -12.14
N LEU A 11 27.44 -24.57 -11.49
CA LEU A 11 26.32 -23.68 -11.79
C LEU A 11 26.72 -22.27 -11.37
N VAL A 12 27.27 -21.51 -12.32
CA VAL A 12 27.38 -20.06 -12.20
C VAL A 12 25.95 -19.52 -12.18
N LEU A 13 25.48 -19.12 -11.01
CA LEU A 13 24.30 -18.27 -10.88
C LEU A 13 24.65 -16.95 -11.56
N VAL A 14 24.32 -16.84 -12.85
CA VAL A 14 24.20 -15.53 -13.49
C VAL A 14 23.01 -14.88 -12.81
N SER A 15 23.28 -14.02 -11.82
CA SER A 15 22.33 -13.01 -11.43
C SER A 15 22.09 -12.15 -12.66
N LEU A 16 20.99 -12.39 -13.36
CA LEU A 16 20.34 -11.33 -14.11
C LEU A 16 20.00 -10.30 -13.03
N GLY A 17 20.88 -9.32 -12.86
CA GLY A 17 20.47 -8.08 -12.24
C GLY A 17 19.32 -7.61 -13.12
N ASP A 18 18.12 -7.56 -12.55
CA ASP A 18 16.99 -6.92 -13.17
C ASP A 18 17.43 -5.48 -13.44
N GLY A 19 17.91 -5.23 -14.66
CA GLY A 19 18.05 -3.90 -15.19
C GLY A 19 16.68 -3.27 -14.98
N TYR A 20 16.64 -2.15 -14.26
CA TYR A 20 15.41 -1.40 -13.97
C TYR A 20 14.66 -1.15 -15.27
N GLY A 21 13.79 -2.09 -15.65
CA GLY A 21 12.76 -1.87 -16.63
C GLY A 21 11.95 -0.68 -16.15
N SER A 22 11.60 0.20 -17.07
CA SER A 22 10.66 1.30 -16.83
C SER A 22 9.58 0.84 -15.85
N ASN A 23 9.52 1.45 -14.67
CA ASN A 23 8.54 1.11 -13.64
C ASN A 23 7.16 1.01 -14.29
N TYR A 24 6.57 -0.19 -14.33
CA TYR A 24 5.38 -0.46 -15.13
C TYR A 24 4.18 0.42 -14.70
N TYR A 25 4.19 0.91 -13.47
CA TYR A 25 3.21 1.88 -12.99
C TYR A 25 3.32 3.24 -13.68
N CYS A 26 4.45 3.56 -14.29
CA CYS A 26 4.59 4.75 -15.14
C CYS A 26 3.88 4.61 -16.50
N SER A 27 3.34 3.43 -16.82
CA SER A 27 2.52 3.24 -18.02
C SER A 27 1.20 3.99 -17.90
N VAL A 28 0.93 4.86 -18.88
CA VAL A 28 -0.32 5.65 -18.96
C VAL A 28 -1.58 4.76 -19.02
N ASN A 29 -1.44 3.51 -19.48
CA ASN A 29 -2.56 2.57 -19.63
C ASN A 29 -3.17 2.11 -18.29
N LEU A 30 -2.46 2.29 -17.18
CA LEU A 30 -3.00 2.02 -15.85
C LEU A 30 -3.86 3.16 -15.33
N CYS A 31 -3.68 4.38 -15.83
CA CYS A 31 -4.35 5.59 -15.35
C CYS A 31 -5.04 6.33 -16.51
N PRO A 32 -6.09 5.72 -17.12
CA PRO A 32 -6.74 6.27 -18.31
C PRO A 32 -7.45 7.60 -18.07
N PHE A 33 -7.79 7.91 -16.81
CA PHE A 33 -8.42 9.18 -16.42
C PHE A 33 -7.40 10.27 -16.03
N GLY A 34 -6.10 10.00 -16.23
CA GLY A 34 -5.02 10.96 -16.03
C GLY A 34 -4.30 10.85 -14.68
N GLY A 35 -3.23 11.64 -14.57
CA GLY A 35 -2.34 11.68 -13.41
C GLY A 35 -1.33 10.52 -13.36
N PRO A 36 -0.21 10.70 -12.65
CA PRO A 36 0.76 9.63 -12.44
C PRO A 36 0.16 8.57 -11.50
N ASN A 37 0.46 7.30 -11.78
CA ASN A 37 0.23 6.23 -10.82
C ASN A 37 1.13 6.45 -9.59
N VAL A 38 0.64 6.22 -8.38
CA VAL A 38 1.39 6.40 -7.14
C VAL A 38 2.57 5.41 -7.01
N GLY A 39 2.50 4.29 -7.73
CA GLY A 39 3.61 3.36 -7.91
C GLY A 39 4.67 3.83 -8.91
N CYS A 40 4.43 4.87 -9.72
CA CYS A 40 5.42 5.43 -10.64
C CYS A 40 6.34 6.40 -9.89
N ASN A 41 7.63 6.07 -9.80
CA ASN A 41 8.64 6.87 -9.07
C ASN A 41 8.18 7.25 -7.65
N PRO A 42 7.82 6.26 -6.81
CA PRO A 42 7.23 6.52 -5.51
C PRO A 42 8.23 7.20 -4.56
N PRO A 43 7.77 7.90 -3.51
CA PRO A 43 8.64 8.46 -2.50
C PRO A 43 9.59 7.41 -1.90
N PRO A 44 10.84 7.80 -1.56
CA PRO A 44 11.79 6.89 -0.95
C PRO A 44 11.26 6.36 0.40
N ALA A 45 11.87 5.30 0.91
CA ALA A 45 11.46 4.70 2.19
C ALA A 45 11.52 5.68 3.37
N SER A 46 12.41 6.69 3.29
CA SER A 46 12.55 7.79 4.25
C SER A 46 11.42 8.82 4.20
N GLY A 47 10.52 8.73 3.22
CA GLY A 47 9.44 9.68 3.00
C GLY A 47 9.76 10.72 1.93
N GLY A 48 8.69 11.28 1.34
CA GLY A 48 8.74 12.31 0.32
C GLY A 48 8.93 13.71 0.89
N TYR A 49 8.83 14.71 0.00
CA TYR A 49 9.06 16.12 0.32
C TYR A 49 8.27 16.62 1.55
N TYR A 50 6.98 16.29 1.66
CA TYR A 50 6.15 16.75 2.78
C TYR A 50 6.45 16.04 4.11
N CYS A 51 7.36 15.06 4.12
CA CYS A 51 7.84 14.42 5.35
C CYS A 51 9.00 15.18 6.00
N TYR A 52 9.65 16.12 5.29
CA TYR A 52 10.84 16.81 5.78
C TYR A 52 10.57 17.58 7.08
N GLY A 53 11.48 17.45 8.04
CA GLY A 53 11.37 18.06 9.37
C GLY A 53 10.36 17.42 10.32
N LYS A 54 9.66 16.34 9.92
CA LYS A 54 8.61 15.69 10.73
C LYS A 54 9.06 14.40 11.44
N SER A 55 10.35 14.06 11.36
CA SER A 55 10.89 12.78 11.88
C SER A 55 10.03 11.56 11.47
N ALA A 56 9.56 11.56 10.22
CA ALA A 56 8.59 10.59 9.73
C ALA A 56 9.19 9.17 9.73
N THR A 57 8.39 8.20 10.16
CA THR A 57 8.75 6.79 10.14
C THR A 57 7.64 5.99 9.47
N SER A 58 8.00 5.18 8.48
CA SER A 58 7.07 4.25 7.85
C SER A 58 6.79 3.07 8.79
N VAL A 59 5.51 2.82 9.08
CA VAL A 59 5.10 1.65 9.88
C VAL A 59 5.00 0.43 8.97
N LYS A 60 5.72 -0.65 9.33
CA LYS A 60 5.61 -1.92 8.62
C LYS A 60 4.29 -2.60 8.94
N MET A 61 3.54 -2.99 7.91
CA MET A 61 2.33 -3.80 8.06
C MET A 61 2.68 -5.24 8.42
N THR A 62 2.73 -5.52 9.72
CA THR A 62 2.94 -6.87 10.24
C THR A 62 1.73 -7.76 9.97
N LYS A 63 1.90 -9.09 9.97
CA LYS A 63 0.79 -10.05 9.81
C LYS A 63 -0.35 -9.79 10.80
N SER A 64 -0.02 -9.42 12.04
CA SER A 64 -1.00 -9.08 13.07
C SER A 64 -1.80 -7.83 12.70
N LEU A 65 -1.14 -6.76 12.24
CA LEU A 65 -1.81 -5.53 11.81
C LEU A 65 -2.70 -5.77 10.58
N LYS A 66 -2.19 -6.47 9.55
CA LYS A 66 -2.97 -6.85 8.36
C LYS A 66 -4.22 -7.63 8.76
N SER A 67 -4.07 -8.64 9.61
CA SER A 67 -5.19 -9.47 10.10
C SER A 67 -6.20 -8.66 10.90
N HIS A 68 -5.74 -7.73 11.74
CA HIS A 68 -6.63 -6.91 12.55
C HIS A 68 -7.46 -5.94 11.68
N LEU A 69 -6.82 -5.23 10.75
CA LEU A 69 -7.52 -4.34 9.83
C LEU A 69 -8.50 -5.09 8.94
N LEU A 70 -8.10 -6.25 8.41
CA LEU A 70 -8.96 -7.08 7.58
C LEU A 70 -10.17 -7.60 8.39
N HIS A 71 -9.95 -8.03 9.63
CA HIS A 71 -11.01 -8.45 10.54
C HIS A 71 -12.02 -7.34 10.78
N LEU A 72 -11.57 -6.12 11.11
CA LEU A 72 -12.45 -4.99 11.36
C LEU A 72 -13.31 -4.66 10.14
N HIS A 73 -12.71 -4.59 8.95
CA HIS A 73 -13.49 -4.31 7.75
C HIS A 73 -14.52 -5.41 7.47
N ASN A 74 -14.13 -6.69 7.57
CA ASN A 74 -15.05 -7.80 7.34
C ASN A 74 -16.15 -7.90 8.40
N TYR A 75 -15.85 -7.56 9.65
CA TYR A 75 -16.84 -7.46 10.73
C TYR A 75 -17.92 -6.42 10.40
N TYR A 76 -17.53 -5.19 10.04
CA TYR A 76 -18.49 -4.15 9.69
C TYR A 76 -19.22 -4.44 8.37
N ARG A 77 -18.55 -5.02 7.36
CA ARG A 77 -19.21 -5.50 6.14
C ARG A 77 -20.27 -6.54 6.44
N SER A 78 -20.01 -7.48 7.36
CA SER A 78 -21.00 -8.48 7.79
C SER A 78 -22.17 -7.86 8.57
N LYS A 79 -21.91 -6.86 9.42
CA LYS A 79 -22.97 -6.09 10.11
C LYS A 79 -23.91 -5.40 9.11
N VAL A 80 -23.37 -4.73 8.10
CA VAL A 80 -24.17 -4.13 7.01
C VAL A 80 -24.87 -5.22 6.20
N ALA A 81 -24.15 -6.26 5.79
CA ALA A 81 -24.68 -7.33 4.96
C ALA A 81 -25.87 -8.05 5.59
N SER A 82 -25.86 -8.21 6.92
CA SER A 82 -26.93 -8.85 7.68
C SER A 82 -28.09 -7.93 8.04
N GLY A 83 -28.07 -6.65 7.61
CA GLY A 83 -29.09 -5.66 7.98
C GLY A 83 -29.06 -5.27 9.46
N ARG A 84 -27.97 -5.57 10.18
CA ARG A 84 -27.80 -5.29 11.62
C ARG A 84 -27.12 -3.95 11.89
N GLN A 85 -26.88 -3.15 10.85
CA GLN A 85 -26.31 -1.82 10.94
C GLN A 85 -27.32 -0.79 10.41
N PRO A 86 -28.14 -0.17 11.29
CA PRO A 86 -29.01 0.91 10.87
C PRO A 86 -28.21 2.07 10.23
N PRO A 87 -28.74 2.78 9.21
CA PRO A 87 -30.06 2.60 8.59
C PRO A 87 -30.05 1.62 7.39
N PHE A 88 -29.01 0.80 7.24
CA PHE A 88 -28.82 -0.02 6.05
C PHE A 88 -29.67 -1.30 6.09
N SER A 89 -30.34 -1.60 4.98
CA SER A 89 -31.03 -2.87 4.77
C SER A 89 -30.02 -4.00 4.49
N GLN A 90 -30.49 -5.24 4.57
CA GLN A 90 -29.68 -6.43 4.27
C GLN A 90 -29.15 -6.36 2.82
N ALA A 91 -27.86 -6.64 2.63
CA ALA A 91 -27.26 -6.66 1.31
C ALA A 91 -27.54 -8.00 0.61
N ALA A 92 -27.90 -7.96 -0.67
CA ALA A 92 -28.08 -9.19 -1.47
C ALA A 92 -26.77 -9.96 -1.68
N ARG A 93 -25.64 -9.25 -1.81
CA ARG A 93 -24.34 -9.85 -2.11
C ARG A 93 -23.20 -8.98 -1.58
N MET A 94 -22.61 -9.38 -0.45
CA MET A 94 -21.48 -8.70 0.18
C MET A 94 -20.37 -9.68 0.49
N TYR A 95 -19.29 -9.64 -0.30
CA TYR A 95 -18.17 -10.57 -0.17
C TYR A 95 -17.24 -10.25 1.00
N THR A 96 -16.66 -11.29 1.59
CA THR A 96 -15.52 -11.19 2.50
C THR A 96 -14.32 -10.66 1.74
N MET A 97 -13.67 -9.63 2.26
CA MET A 97 -12.44 -9.11 1.69
C MET A 97 -11.25 -9.98 2.08
N VAL A 98 -10.26 -9.99 1.21
CA VAL A 98 -8.92 -10.54 1.47
C VAL A 98 -7.91 -9.40 1.47
N TRP A 99 -6.75 -9.64 2.08
CA TRP A 99 -5.64 -8.70 2.00
C TRP A 99 -4.92 -8.89 0.66
N ASP A 100 -4.47 -7.79 0.07
CA ASP A 100 -3.68 -7.77 -1.15
C ASP A 100 -2.39 -6.97 -0.93
N ASP A 101 -1.24 -7.60 -1.17
CA ASP A 101 0.06 -7.00 -0.89
C ASP A 101 0.46 -5.93 -1.94
N GLU A 102 -0.09 -5.99 -3.16
CA GLU A 102 0.16 -4.99 -4.20
C GLU A 102 -0.57 -3.68 -3.87
N LEU A 103 -1.85 -3.77 -3.46
CA LEU A 103 -2.63 -2.62 -2.98
C LEU A 103 -2.05 -2.02 -1.69
N GLU A 104 -1.47 -2.84 -0.80
CA GLU A 104 -0.70 -2.35 0.34
C GLU A 104 0.51 -1.53 -0.12
N ALA A 105 1.28 -2.01 -1.09
CA ALA A 105 2.43 -1.29 -1.61
C ALA A 105 2.02 0.07 -2.19
N GLN A 106 0.94 0.12 -2.99
CA GLN A 106 0.36 1.35 -3.53
C GLN A 106 -0.07 2.32 -2.42
N ALA A 107 -0.79 1.83 -1.40
CA ALA A 107 -1.20 2.64 -0.25
C ALA A 107 0.02 3.17 0.52
N GLY A 108 1.05 2.34 0.68
CA GLY A 108 2.32 2.72 1.31
C GLY A 108 3.07 3.80 0.53
N HIS A 109 3.02 3.79 -0.80
CA HIS A 109 3.57 4.87 -1.63
C HIS A 109 2.87 6.20 -1.37
N ASN A 110 1.53 6.21 -1.30
CA ASN A 110 0.79 7.42 -0.97
C ASN A 110 1.09 7.91 0.45
N ALA A 111 1.07 7.00 1.45
CA ALA A 111 1.34 7.34 2.84
C ALA A 111 2.73 7.97 3.04
N ARG A 112 3.75 7.47 2.32
CA ARG A 112 5.11 8.03 2.35
C ARG A 112 5.24 9.40 1.70
N SER A 113 4.23 9.91 1.01
CA SER A 113 4.25 11.32 0.59
C SER A 113 4.18 12.28 1.78
N CYS A 114 3.63 11.84 2.93
CA CYS A 114 3.23 12.66 4.08
C CYS A 114 2.27 13.81 3.73
N LEU A 115 1.55 13.68 2.62
CA LEU A 115 0.47 14.57 2.23
C LEU A 115 -0.86 13.87 2.52
N PHE A 116 -1.72 14.48 3.34
CA PHE A 116 -3.05 13.95 3.61
C PHE A 116 -4.00 14.30 2.45
N ALA A 117 -3.80 13.63 1.31
CA ALA A 117 -4.59 13.79 0.10
C ALA A 117 -4.65 12.47 -0.67
N HIS A 118 -5.68 12.32 -1.50
CA HIS A 118 -5.73 11.21 -2.45
C HIS A 118 -4.66 11.39 -3.52
N ASP A 119 -3.92 10.31 -3.82
CA ASP A 119 -3.15 10.22 -5.05
C ASP A 119 -4.08 10.22 -6.27
N GLN A 120 -3.54 10.59 -7.44
CA GLN A 120 -4.33 10.70 -8.67
C GLN A 120 -4.74 9.33 -9.22
N CYS A 121 -3.89 8.32 -9.06
CA CYS A 121 -4.12 6.98 -9.57
C CYS A 121 -3.30 5.94 -8.78
N ARG A 122 -3.93 4.81 -8.42
CA ARG A 122 -3.31 3.68 -7.68
C ARG A 122 -3.64 2.33 -8.27
N ASN A 123 -3.99 2.34 -9.55
CA ASN A 123 -4.46 1.15 -10.24
C ASN A 123 -3.33 0.15 -10.38
N THR A 124 -3.67 -1.13 -10.24
CA THR A 124 -2.78 -2.25 -10.54
C THR A 124 -3.23 -2.93 -11.83
N PRO A 125 -2.42 -3.85 -12.41
CA PRO A 125 -2.83 -4.61 -13.58
C PRO A 125 -4.13 -5.38 -13.35
N GLU A 126 -4.30 -5.96 -12.16
CA GLU A 126 -5.49 -6.71 -11.75
C GLU A 126 -6.64 -5.77 -11.32
N PHE A 127 -6.34 -4.70 -10.57
CA PHE A 127 -7.32 -3.79 -10.00
C PHE A 127 -7.25 -2.39 -10.65
N ARG A 128 -7.86 -2.28 -11.83
CA ARG A 128 -7.83 -1.07 -12.69
C ARG A 128 -8.69 0.11 -12.23
N HIS A 129 -9.42 -0.04 -11.12
CA HIS A 129 -10.28 1.00 -10.55
C HIS A 129 -10.22 0.99 -9.02
N SER A 130 -9.01 1.06 -8.48
CA SER A 130 -8.77 0.91 -7.04
C SER A 130 -9.21 2.14 -6.24
N GLY A 131 -10.12 1.94 -5.30
CA GLY A 131 -10.56 2.97 -4.34
C GLY A 131 -9.53 3.27 -3.25
N GLN A 132 -9.77 4.30 -2.44
CA GLN A 132 -8.90 4.65 -1.32
C GLN A 132 -9.68 5.33 -0.20
N ASN A 133 -9.38 4.93 1.04
CA ASN A 133 -9.77 5.65 2.25
C ASN A 133 -8.51 6.22 2.91
N LEU A 134 -8.60 7.44 3.45
CA LEU A 134 -7.51 8.10 4.17
C LEU A 134 -7.95 8.44 5.59
N ALA A 135 -7.05 8.28 6.55
CA ALA A 135 -7.25 8.72 7.93
C ALA A 135 -5.96 9.37 8.46
N ILE A 136 -6.12 10.42 9.25
CA ILE A 136 -5.02 11.08 9.96
C ILE A 136 -5.39 11.17 11.43
N PHE A 137 -4.45 10.81 12.30
CA PHE A 137 -4.57 10.96 13.74
C PHE A 137 -3.45 11.89 14.20
N GLY A 138 -3.81 12.99 14.86
CA GLY A 138 -2.86 13.88 15.51
C GLY A 138 -3.12 13.90 17.01
N SER A 139 -2.05 14.00 17.80
CA SER A 139 -2.19 14.50 19.17
C SER A 139 -2.35 16.02 19.12
N PRO A 140 -3.18 16.64 19.98
CA PRO A 140 -3.14 18.09 20.12
C PRO A 140 -1.71 18.52 20.45
N ALA A 141 -1.24 19.58 19.79
CA ALA A 141 0.05 20.17 20.14
C ALA A 141 0.04 20.50 21.64
N PRO A 142 1.12 20.22 22.39
CA PRO A 142 1.22 20.71 23.76
C PRO A 142 1.03 22.22 23.69
N ALA A 143 0.09 22.74 24.48
CA ALA A 143 -0.17 24.17 24.55
C ALA A 143 1.14 24.87 24.94
N THR A 144 1.83 25.45 23.96
CA THR A 144 2.95 26.34 24.22
C THR A 144 2.34 27.47 25.01
N ARG A 145 2.61 27.55 26.33
CA ARG A 145 2.24 28.69 27.16
C ARG A 145 2.69 29.93 26.39
N LEU A 146 1.73 30.72 25.93
CA LEU A 146 1.99 32.09 25.49
C LEU A 146 2.64 32.76 26.71
N ARG A 147 3.97 32.93 26.64
CA ARG A 147 4.69 33.78 27.56
C ARG A 147 4.28 35.19 27.16
N THR A 148 3.24 35.70 27.82
CA THR A 148 2.90 37.12 27.76
C THR A 148 4.15 37.90 28.20
N SER A 149 4.75 38.62 27.26
CA SER A 149 5.71 39.69 27.52
C SER A 149 5.00 40.89 28.13
#